data_AF-A0A6C0QYA4-F1
#
_entry.id   AF-A0A6C0QYA4-F1
#
_cell.length_a   1.000
_cell.length_b   1.000
_cell.length_c   1.000
_cell.angle_alpha   90.00
_cell.angle_beta   90.00
_cell.angle_gamma   90.00
#
_symmetry.space_group_name_H-M   'P 1'
#
loop_
_entity.id
_entity.type
_entity.pdbx_description
1 polymer ?
#
loop_
_entity_poly.entity_id
_entity_poly.type
_entity_poly.pdbx_seq_one_letter_code
_entity_poly.pdbx_strand_id
1 'polypeptide(L)'
;MKVKIVGSVLAATLVLSSIGGSYALANSSYMISTGVKYTSYEDADITNHDLYKRLTKDKQKEFMEIVKGTNLNYQQQVQLLKDRENMGQEQEKTLKVSLIKKAAKILAAKLGEKSIADIADYLFDWEDNLQQGIENYLVDKAGWNTTVAHWTAKTIMFILF
;
A
#
# COMPACT_ATOMS: atom_id res chain seq x y z
N MET A 1 50.81 37.69 2.75
CA MET A 1 49.41 38.11 2.91
C MET A 1 48.61 37.69 1.68
N LYS A 2 47.93 36.53 1.72
CA LYS A 2 46.80 36.16 0.84
C LYS A 2 46.01 35.08 1.57
N VAL A 3 44.83 35.44 2.09
CA VAL A 3 43.85 34.50 2.65
C VAL A 3 42.93 34.05 1.51
N LYS A 4 42.70 32.75 1.37
CA LYS A 4 41.57 32.20 0.62
C LYS A 4 40.90 31.13 1.47
N ILE A 5 39.71 31.46 1.95
CA ILE A 5 38.75 30.54 2.55
C ILE A 5 37.99 29.89 1.39
N VAL A 6 37.94 28.57 1.34
CA VAL A 6 36.96 27.83 0.53
C VAL A 6 36.39 26.73 1.41
N GLY A 7 35.16 26.95 1.87
CA GLY A 7 34.37 25.94 2.56
C GLY A 7 34.06 24.78 1.61
N SER A 8 34.20 23.57 2.13
CA SER A 8 33.78 22.35 1.45
C SER A 8 32.79 21.64 2.37
N VAL A 9 31.56 21.53 1.90
CA VAL A 9 30.42 20.92 2.60
C VAL A 9 30.67 19.42 2.78
N LEU A 10 30.54 18.95 4.02
CA LEU A 10 30.62 17.54 4.40
C LEU A 10 29.34 16.83 3.92
N ALA A 11 29.43 16.02 2.87
CA ALA A 11 28.35 15.11 2.48
C ALA A 11 28.54 13.77 3.20
N ALA A 12 27.70 13.49 4.21
CA ALA A 12 27.65 12.19 4.86
C ALA A 12 26.84 11.22 3.99
N THR A 13 27.52 10.29 3.31
CA THR A 13 26.88 9.17 2.61
C THR A 13 26.53 8.08 3.62
N LEU A 14 25.24 7.88 3.89
CA LEU A 14 24.76 6.70 4.62
C LEU A 14 24.71 5.51 3.64
N VAL A 15 25.65 4.58 3.81
CA VAL A 15 25.57 3.24 3.21
C VAL A 15 24.64 2.40 4.10
N LEU A 16 23.40 2.18 3.66
CA LEU A 16 22.58 1.12 4.24
C LEU A 16 22.96 -0.21 3.60
N SER A 17 23.76 -1.00 4.32
CA SER A 17 23.89 -2.44 4.12
C SER A 17 22.59 -3.12 4.59
N SER A 18 21.66 -3.39 3.68
CA SER A 18 20.56 -4.31 3.98
C SER A 18 21.07 -5.74 3.84
N ILE A 19 21.15 -6.42 4.99
CA ILE A 19 21.27 -7.88 5.12
C ILE A 19 20.12 -8.50 4.32
N GLY A 20 20.44 -9.03 3.15
CA GLY A 20 19.51 -9.80 2.34
C GLY A 20 19.27 -11.15 2.99
N GLY A 21 18.06 -11.35 3.52
CA GLY A 21 17.54 -12.69 3.76
C GLY A 21 17.43 -13.40 2.42
N SER A 22 18.20 -14.48 2.26
CA SER A 22 18.27 -15.30 1.07
C SER A 22 16.92 -15.98 0.80
N TYR A 23 16.26 -15.61 -0.30
CA TYR A 23 15.37 -16.53 -1.00
C TYR A 23 16.25 -17.34 -1.94
N ALA A 24 16.47 -18.62 -1.61
CA ALA A 24 17.31 -19.51 -2.40
C ALA A 24 16.73 -19.68 -3.81
N LEU A 25 17.55 -19.38 -4.82
CA LEU A 25 17.33 -19.74 -6.22
C LEU A 25 17.56 -21.25 -6.37
N ALA A 26 16.50 -22.01 -6.58
CA ALA A 26 16.59 -23.37 -7.11
C ALA A 26 16.72 -23.29 -8.64
N ASN A 27 17.91 -23.63 -9.14
CA ASN A 27 18.18 -23.80 -10.56
C ASN A 27 17.69 -25.20 -11.02
N SER A 28 16.69 -25.25 -11.88
CA SER A 28 16.44 -26.41 -12.74
C SER A 28 15.78 -25.92 -14.03
N SER A 29 16.55 -26.02 -15.09
CA SER A 29 16.24 -25.72 -16.49
C SER A 29 15.03 -26.46 -17.03
N TYR A 30 13.96 -25.73 -17.40
CA TYR A 30 13.12 -25.97 -18.59
C TYR A 30 12.42 -24.66 -18.98
N MET A 31 12.47 -24.33 -20.27
CA MET A 31 11.91 -23.11 -20.87
C MET A 31 10.39 -23.03 -20.71
N ILE A 32 9.86 -21.90 -20.25
CA ILE A 32 8.67 -21.28 -20.85
C ILE A 32 8.92 -19.78 -20.96
N SER A 33 8.95 -19.30 -22.21
CA SER A 33 8.98 -17.90 -22.57
C SER A 33 7.65 -17.23 -22.18
N THR A 34 7.65 -16.46 -21.11
CA THR A 34 6.75 -15.31 -20.95
C THR A 34 7.62 -14.11 -20.60
N GLY A 35 8.09 -13.42 -21.63
CA GLY A 35 8.78 -12.14 -21.48
C GLY A 35 7.81 -11.10 -20.91
N VAL A 36 7.65 -11.10 -19.59
CA VAL A 36 7.13 -9.93 -18.87
C VAL A 36 8.25 -8.92 -18.92
N LYS A 37 8.15 -7.98 -19.87
CA LYS A 37 8.95 -6.76 -19.83
C LYS A 37 8.55 -6.03 -18.55
N TYR A 38 9.36 -6.15 -17.52
CA TYR A 38 9.33 -5.24 -16.39
C TYR A 38 9.88 -3.92 -16.90
N THR A 39 9.02 -3.12 -17.51
CA THR A 39 9.31 -1.71 -17.71
C THR A 39 9.38 -1.10 -16.31
N SER A 40 10.60 -0.85 -15.86
CA SER A 40 10.90 0.00 -14.71
C SER A 40 10.34 1.38 -15.01
N TYR A 41 9.11 1.65 -14.56
CA TYR A 41 8.56 2.98 -14.52
C TYR A 41 8.75 3.51 -13.09
N GLU A 42 9.93 4.06 -12.85
CA GLU A 42 10.05 5.16 -11.89
C GLU A 42 9.18 6.31 -12.44
N ASP A 43 8.23 6.80 -11.65
CA ASP A 43 7.28 7.89 -11.97
C ASP A 43 6.34 7.70 -13.17
N ALA A 44 5.63 6.57 -13.24
CA ALA A 44 4.40 6.54 -14.03
C ALA A 44 3.26 7.28 -13.31
N ASP A 45 2.59 8.20 -14.01
CA ASP A 45 1.37 8.84 -13.53
C ASP A 45 0.23 7.81 -13.45
N ILE A 46 -0.32 7.61 -12.25
CA ILE A 46 -1.40 6.64 -11.98
C ILE A 46 -2.67 6.93 -12.79
N THR A 47 -2.89 8.18 -13.18
CA THR A 47 -4.07 8.58 -13.97
C THR A 47 -4.08 7.93 -15.36
N ASN A 48 -2.93 7.49 -15.85
CA ASN A 48 -2.81 6.78 -17.12
C ASN A 48 -3.07 5.28 -17.01
N HIS A 49 -3.11 4.71 -15.80
CA HIS A 49 -3.29 3.29 -15.58
C HIS A 49 -4.72 2.84 -15.88
N ASP A 50 -4.88 1.71 -16.60
CA ASP A 50 -6.20 1.22 -17.04
C ASP A 50 -7.17 0.99 -15.88
N LEU A 51 -6.71 0.36 -14.79
CA LEU A 51 -7.53 0.18 -13.58
C LEU A 51 -8.06 1.50 -13.00
N TYR A 52 -7.27 2.58 -13.04
CA TYR A 52 -7.70 3.89 -12.55
C TYR A 52 -8.76 4.49 -13.48
N LYS A 53 -8.56 4.39 -14.80
CA LYS A 53 -9.51 4.89 -15.81
C LYS A 53 -10.86 4.18 -15.77
N ARG A 54 -10.91 2.93 -15.30
CA ARG A 54 -12.15 2.16 -15.11
C ARG A 54 -12.95 2.59 -13.87
N LEU A 55 -12.34 3.29 -12.93
CA LEU A 55 -13.05 3.83 -11.76
C LEU A 55 -14.06 4.90 -12.19
N THR A 56 -15.18 5.01 -11.47
CA THR A 56 -16.06 6.17 -11.59
C THR A 56 -15.34 7.44 -11.11
N LYS A 57 -15.80 8.63 -11.53
CA LYS A 57 -15.18 9.91 -11.13
C LYS A 57 -15.09 10.08 -9.61
N ASP A 58 -16.11 9.63 -8.88
CA ASP A 58 -16.12 9.71 -7.41
C ASP A 58 -15.07 8.79 -6.80
N LYS A 59 -14.92 7.57 -7.33
CA LYS A 59 -13.90 6.62 -6.87
C LYS A 59 -12.48 7.03 -7.26
N GLN A 60 -12.31 7.71 -8.40
CA GLN A 60 -11.04 8.35 -8.76
C GLN A 60 -10.65 9.42 -7.76
N LYS A 61 -11.61 10.25 -7.33
CA LYS A 61 -11.39 11.27 -6.31
C LYS A 61 -11.03 10.64 -4.96
N GLU A 62 -11.81 9.66 -4.51
CA GLU A 62 -11.55 8.94 -3.25
C GLU A 62 -10.17 8.29 -3.25
N PHE A 63 -9.79 7.63 -4.35
CA PHE A 63 -8.46 7.06 -4.53
C PHE A 63 -7.37 8.12 -4.41
N MET A 64 -7.49 9.25 -5.11
CA MET A 64 -6.48 10.32 -5.04
C MET A 64 -6.40 10.98 -3.66
N GLU A 65 -7.50 11.03 -2.90
CA GLU A 65 -7.48 11.44 -1.50
C GLU A 65 -6.68 10.47 -0.64
N ILE A 66 -6.89 9.16 -0.81
CA ILE A 66 -6.09 8.12 -0.12
C ILE A 66 -4.61 8.25 -0.48
N VAL A 67 -4.28 8.39 -1.77
CA VAL A 67 -2.90 8.54 -2.23
C VAL A 67 -2.23 9.77 -1.61
N LYS A 68 -2.93 10.90 -1.57
CA LYS A 68 -2.41 12.13 -0.93
C LYS A 68 -2.28 11.97 0.59
N GLY A 69 -3.28 11.42 1.24
CA GLY A 69 -3.34 11.27 2.70
C GLY A 69 -2.31 10.29 3.26
N THR A 70 -1.96 9.28 2.48
CA THR A 70 -1.02 8.22 2.88
C THR A 70 0.32 8.32 2.17
N ASN A 71 0.45 9.20 1.18
CA ASN A 71 1.62 9.40 0.31
C ASN A 71 2.04 8.15 -0.49
N LEU A 72 1.10 7.29 -0.93
CA LEU A 72 1.43 6.00 -1.58
C LEU A 72 2.38 6.18 -2.77
N ASN A 73 3.39 5.31 -2.89
CA ASN A 73 4.21 5.25 -4.11
C ASN A 73 3.44 4.58 -5.25
N TYR A 74 3.92 4.73 -6.49
CA TYR A 74 3.23 4.20 -7.67
C TYR A 74 2.93 2.69 -7.58
N GLN A 75 3.87 1.87 -7.09
CA GLN A 75 3.65 0.43 -6.96
C GLN A 75 2.54 0.11 -5.95
N GLN A 76 2.48 0.83 -4.84
CA GLN A 76 1.41 0.70 -3.84
C GLN A 76 0.06 1.18 -4.38
N GLN A 77 0.06 2.24 -5.19
CA GLN A 77 -1.12 2.73 -5.88
C GLN A 77 -1.68 1.68 -6.84
N VAL A 78 -0.83 1.10 -7.69
CA VAL A 78 -1.22 0.00 -8.59
C VAL A 78 -1.73 -1.20 -7.81
N GLN A 79 -1.08 -1.53 -6.70
CA GLN A 79 -1.48 -2.66 -5.88
C GLN A 79 -2.86 -2.46 -5.25
N LEU A 80 -3.16 -1.26 -4.76
CA LEU A 80 -4.48 -0.91 -4.23
C LEU A 80 -5.57 -1.04 -5.30
N LEU A 81 -5.31 -0.59 -6.52
CA LEU A 81 -6.25 -0.73 -7.64
C LEU A 81 -6.50 -2.20 -8.00
N LYS A 82 -5.47 -3.04 -7.97
CA LYS A 82 -5.61 -4.49 -8.20
C LYS A 82 -6.40 -5.16 -7.10
N ASP A 83 -6.12 -4.82 -5.84
CA ASP A 83 -6.81 -5.40 -4.70
C ASP A 83 -8.33 -5.07 -4.75
N ARG A 84 -8.71 -3.87 -5.20
CA ARG A 84 -10.11 -3.50 -5.47
C ARG A 84 -10.74 -4.29 -6.63
N GLU A 85 -10.05 -4.40 -7.77
CA GLU A 85 -10.57 -5.16 -8.92
C GLU A 85 -10.79 -6.64 -8.53
N ASN A 86 -9.86 -7.24 -7.81
CA ASN A 86 -9.97 -8.62 -7.34
C ASN A 86 -11.14 -8.79 -6.36
N MET A 87 -11.38 -7.81 -5.49
CA MET A 87 -12.54 -7.81 -4.58
C MET A 87 -13.88 -7.89 -5.33
N GLY A 88 -13.98 -7.26 -6.51
CA GLY A 88 -15.17 -7.27 -7.36
C GLY A 88 -15.36 -8.56 -8.17
N GLN A 89 -14.30 -9.34 -8.38
CA GLN A 89 -14.34 -10.59 -9.15
C GLN A 89 -14.44 -11.85 -8.27
N GLU A 90 -14.04 -11.78 -6.99
CA GLU A 90 -13.91 -12.94 -6.13
C GLU A 90 -15.17 -13.24 -5.30
N GLN A 91 -15.59 -14.51 -5.30
CA GLN A 91 -16.72 -14.99 -4.49
C GLN A 91 -16.30 -15.57 -3.13
N GLU A 92 -15.02 -15.87 -2.93
CA GLU A 92 -14.54 -16.56 -1.72
C GLU A 92 -14.19 -15.57 -0.59
N LYS A 93 -14.79 -15.74 0.59
CA LYS A 93 -14.53 -14.90 1.77
C LYS A 93 -13.05 -14.87 2.17
N THR A 94 -12.35 -15.99 2.05
CA THR A 94 -10.93 -16.13 2.41
C THR A 94 -10.02 -15.19 1.62
N LEU A 95 -10.28 -15.05 0.33
CA LEU A 95 -9.48 -14.18 -0.54
C LEU A 95 -9.76 -12.69 -0.24
N LYS A 96 -11.02 -12.34 0.02
CA LYS A 96 -11.42 -10.99 0.46
C LYS A 96 -10.72 -10.58 1.75
N VAL A 97 -10.71 -11.47 2.75
CA VAL A 97 -9.96 -11.30 4.01
C VAL A 97 -8.48 -11.02 3.75
N SER A 98 -7.87 -11.78 2.85
CA SER A 98 -6.44 -11.65 2.51
C SER A 98 -6.13 -10.29 1.87
N LEU A 99 -6.96 -9.84 0.92
CA LEU A 99 -6.80 -8.55 0.26
C LEU A 99 -6.88 -7.38 1.26
N ILE A 100 -7.87 -7.42 2.15
CA ILE A 100 -8.06 -6.41 3.20
C ILE A 100 -6.87 -6.37 4.16
N LYS A 101 -6.44 -7.55 4.66
CA LYS A 101 -5.27 -7.65 5.56
C LYS A 101 -4.01 -7.11 4.89
N LYS A 102 -3.82 -7.41 3.60
CA LYS A 102 -2.68 -6.93 2.82
C LYS A 102 -2.69 -5.41 2.65
N ALA A 103 -3.83 -4.82 2.32
CA ALA A 103 -3.97 -3.37 2.22
C ALA A 103 -3.69 -2.67 3.57
N ALA A 104 -4.27 -3.20 4.65
CA ALA A 104 -4.01 -2.70 6.00
C ALA A 104 -2.53 -2.80 6.37
N LYS A 105 -1.86 -3.89 6.02
CA LYS A 105 -0.42 -4.07 6.26
C LYS A 105 0.44 -3.05 5.55
N ILE A 106 0.14 -2.77 4.28
CA ILE A 106 0.88 -1.78 3.49
C ILE A 106 0.75 -0.40 4.15
N LEU A 107 -0.45 -0.03 4.58
CA LEU A 107 -0.70 1.26 5.21
C LEU A 107 -0.10 1.38 6.59
N ALA A 108 -0.25 0.35 7.43
CA ALA A 108 0.36 0.30 8.76
C ALA A 108 1.87 0.55 8.67
N ALA A 109 2.56 -0.26 7.87
CA ALA A 109 4.01 -0.17 7.70
C ALA A 109 4.44 1.19 7.15
N LYS A 110 3.65 1.76 6.23
CA LYS A 110 3.96 3.05 5.60
C LYS A 110 3.76 4.24 6.53
N LEU A 111 2.80 4.14 7.43
CA LEU A 111 2.44 5.20 8.37
C LEU A 111 3.06 5.00 9.76
N GLY A 112 3.87 3.95 9.94
CA GLY A 112 4.69 3.72 11.13
C GLY A 112 4.08 2.79 12.18
N GLU A 113 2.93 2.17 11.89
CA GLU A 113 2.27 1.21 12.77
C GLU A 113 2.80 -0.21 12.56
N LYS A 114 3.07 -0.93 13.66
CA LYS A 114 3.75 -2.24 13.64
C LYS A 114 2.81 -3.44 13.79
N SER A 115 1.67 -3.26 14.46
CA SER A 115 0.67 -4.30 14.65
C SER A 115 -0.39 -4.19 13.55
N ILE A 116 -0.92 -5.30 13.05
CA ILE A 116 -2.14 -5.32 12.25
C ILE A 116 -3.04 -6.33 12.93
N ALA A 117 -4.13 -5.85 13.51
CA ALA A 117 -5.11 -6.71 14.13
C ALA A 117 -5.90 -7.49 13.06
N ASP A 118 -6.68 -8.49 13.47
CA ASP A 118 -7.60 -9.21 12.56
C ASP A 118 -8.80 -8.32 12.19
N ILE A 119 -8.53 -7.29 11.39
CA ILE A 119 -9.51 -6.28 10.95
C ILE A 119 -10.58 -6.94 10.07
N ALA A 120 -10.25 -8.00 9.35
CA ALA A 120 -11.16 -8.67 8.42
C ALA A 120 -12.31 -9.40 9.13
N ASP A 121 -12.05 -10.07 10.25
CA ASP A 121 -13.11 -10.75 11.00
C ASP A 121 -14.06 -9.71 11.60
N TYR A 122 -13.51 -8.62 12.13
CA TYR A 122 -14.29 -7.47 12.59
C TYR A 122 -15.15 -6.83 11.49
N LEU A 123 -14.61 -6.74 10.27
CA LEU A 123 -15.29 -6.15 9.12
C LEU A 123 -16.50 -6.93 8.62
N PHE A 124 -16.40 -8.26 8.61
CA PHE A 124 -17.49 -9.10 8.12
C PHE A 124 -18.58 -9.36 9.17
N ASP A 125 -18.29 -9.07 10.44
CA ASP A 125 -19.23 -9.20 11.55
C ASP A 125 -20.04 -7.91 11.81
N TRP A 126 -19.73 -6.80 11.14
CA TRP A 126 -20.31 -5.50 11.48
C TRP A 126 -21.29 -4.96 10.43
N GLU A 127 -22.52 -4.70 10.85
CA GLU A 127 -23.64 -4.32 9.96
C GLU A 127 -23.82 -2.81 9.76
N ASP A 128 -23.25 -1.94 10.61
CA ASP A 128 -23.50 -0.49 10.60
C ASP A 128 -22.22 0.36 10.61
N ASN A 129 -22.20 1.42 9.79
CA ASN A 129 -21.09 2.38 9.57
C ASN A 129 -19.67 1.76 9.62
N LEU A 130 -19.43 0.82 8.71
CA LEU A 130 -18.22 0.01 8.59
C LEU A 130 -16.91 0.82 8.66
N GLN A 131 -16.87 2.02 8.08
CA GLN A 131 -15.66 2.85 8.14
C GLN A 131 -15.34 3.24 9.59
N GLN A 132 -16.30 3.81 10.31
CA GLN A 132 -16.06 4.45 11.61
C GLN A 132 -15.52 3.47 12.66
N GLY A 133 -15.93 2.21 12.63
CA GLY A 133 -15.43 1.24 13.60
C GLY A 133 -14.29 0.40 13.09
N ILE A 134 -13.97 0.36 11.80
CA ILE A 134 -12.57 0.03 11.45
C ILE A 134 -11.67 1.07 12.13
N GLU A 135 -12.00 2.35 12.03
CA GLU A 135 -11.21 3.42 12.69
C GLU A 135 -11.15 3.19 14.20
N ASN A 136 -12.30 3.03 14.87
CA ASN A 136 -12.33 2.80 16.32
C ASN A 136 -11.63 1.51 16.72
N TYR A 137 -11.77 0.42 15.96
CA TYR A 137 -11.10 -0.85 16.25
C TYR A 137 -9.58 -0.70 16.16
N LEU A 138 -9.09 -0.02 15.12
CA LEU A 138 -7.66 0.24 14.97
C LEU A 138 -7.11 1.11 16.10
N VAL A 139 -7.86 2.13 16.54
CA VAL A 139 -7.46 2.98 17.66
C VAL A 139 -7.54 2.23 19.00
N ASP A 140 -8.70 1.68 19.33
CA ASP A 140 -9.01 1.16 20.67
C ASP A 140 -8.45 -0.23 20.94
N LYS A 141 -8.31 -1.06 19.90
CA LYS A 141 -7.84 -2.46 20.02
C LYS A 141 -6.42 -2.64 19.49
N ALA A 142 -6.08 -2.01 18.37
CA ALA A 142 -4.74 -2.14 17.79
C ALA A 142 -3.76 -1.07 18.31
N GLY A 143 -4.26 -0.03 18.99
CA GLY A 143 -3.45 1.05 19.56
C GLY A 143 -2.88 2.01 18.52
N TRP A 144 -3.47 2.05 17.32
CA TRP A 144 -2.97 2.86 16.23
C TRP A 144 -3.29 4.34 16.42
N ASN A 145 -2.45 5.19 15.86
CA ASN A 145 -2.75 6.60 15.74
C ASN A 145 -4.03 6.84 14.91
N THR A 146 -4.89 7.75 15.35
CA THR A 146 -6.16 8.08 14.72
C THR A 146 -6.03 8.43 13.23
N THR A 147 -4.98 9.13 12.83
CA THR A 147 -4.73 9.45 11.40
C THR A 147 -4.45 8.19 10.60
N VAL A 148 -3.67 7.26 11.15
CA VAL A 148 -3.34 5.99 10.49
C VAL A 148 -4.56 5.09 10.39
N ALA A 149 -5.34 5.01 11.47
CA ALA A 149 -6.62 4.32 11.51
C ALA A 149 -7.60 4.87 10.45
N HIS A 150 -7.76 6.20 10.39
CA HIS A 150 -8.63 6.88 9.44
C HIS A 150 -8.30 6.54 7.98
N TRP A 151 -7.05 6.72 7.58
CA TRP A 151 -6.66 6.44 6.21
C TRP A 151 -6.70 4.95 5.86
N THR A 152 -6.45 4.09 6.84
CA THR A 152 -6.56 2.64 6.67
C THR A 152 -8.00 2.21 6.47
N ALA A 153 -8.92 2.69 7.31
CA ALA A 153 -10.34 2.44 7.16
C ALA A 153 -10.87 2.93 5.81
N LYS A 154 -10.52 4.15 5.41
CA LYS A 154 -10.91 4.72 4.11
C LYS A 154 -10.39 3.89 2.93
N THR A 155 -9.17 3.36 3.03
CA THR A 155 -8.61 2.50 1.99
C THR A 155 -9.31 1.14 1.90
N ILE A 156 -9.64 0.55 3.05
CA ILE A 156 -10.43 -0.69 3.08
C ILE A 156 -11.81 -0.45 2.45
N MET A 157 -12.49 0.64 2.79
CA MET A 157 -13.76 1.01 2.17
C MET A 157 -13.66 1.14 0.66
N PHE A 158 -12.58 1.76 0.16
CA PHE A 158 -12.33 1.88 -1.27
C PHE A 158 -12.13 0.51 -1.96
N ILE A 159 -11.53 -0.47 -1.28
CA ILE A 159 -11.38 -1.83 -1.81
C ILE A 159 -12.73 -2.55 -1.84
N LEU A 160 -13.54 -2.38 -0.80
CA LEU A 160 -14.84 -3.05 -0.64
C LEU A 160 -15.93 -2.51 -1.58
N PHE A 161 -15.92 -1.21 -1.88
CA PHE A 161 -17.00 -0.48 -2.59
C PHE A 161 -16.48 0.42 -3.71
#